data_AF-R1EJ67-F1
#
_entry.id   AF-R1EJ67-F1
#
_cell.length_a   1.000
_cell.length_b   1.000
_cell.length_c   1.000
_cell.angle_alpha   90.00
_cell.angle_beta   90.00
_cell.angle_gamma   90.00
#
_symmetry.space_group_name_H-M   'P 1'
#
loop_
_entity.id
_entity.type
_entity.pdbx_description
1 polymer ?
#
loop_
_entity_poly.entity_id
_entity_poly.type
_entity_poly.pdbx_seq_one_letter_code
_entity_poly.pdbx_strand_id
1 'polypeptide(L)'
;MIRRGPARTPFLAAVQPACAALRQPAVHGPVRAASYYEVVDGHKRDRKALDAAREAVKGKGDGVISKADTKAILATLVDGQGVTAAEFGTAFVILRDFKFTAPAKKLFIQELALAQPQA
;
A
#
# COMPACT_ATOMS: atom_id res chain seq x y z
N MET A 1 54.07 29.33 48.21
CA MET A 1 52.62 29.39 48.55
C MET A 1 51.83 29.29 47.24
N ILE A 2 51.53 28.08 46.79
CA ILE A 2 50.25 27.34 46.91
C ILE A 2 49.07 28.01 46.17
N ARG A 3 48.65 27.28 45.13
CA ARG A 3 47.42 27.29 44.32
C ARG A 3 46.12 27.72 45.05
N ARG A 4 45.16 28.30 44.30
CA ARG A 4 43.72 27.92 44.19
C ARG A 4 42.88 29.11 43.69
N GLY A 5 42.11 28.93 42.59
CA GLY A 5 40.90 29.73 42.32
C GLY A 5 39.73 29.25 43.22
N PRO A 6 38.45 29.37 42.85
CA PRO A 6 37.78 30.23 41.86
C PRO A 6 36.48 30.90 42.43
N ALA A 7 35.68 31.49 41.54
CA ALA A 7 34.24 31.71 41.61
C ALA A 7 33.68 32.88 42.45
N ARG A 8 32.89 33.74 41.78
CA ARG A 8 31.43 33.75 41.92
C ARG A 8 30.77 34.74 40.95
N THR A 9 29.99 34.18 40.04
CA THR A 9 28.86 34.82 39.37
C THR A 9 27.82 35.31 40.39
N PRO A 10 27.00 36.30 40.02
CA PRO A 10 25.58 36.01 39.84
C PRO A 10 25.16 36.44 38.41
N PHE A 11 24.68 35.53 37.58
CA PHE A 11 23.27 35.13 37.50
C PHE A 11 22.32 36.32 37.62
N LEU A 12 22.10 37.01 36.50
CA LEU A 12 20.77 37.52 36.19
C LEU A 12 20.49 37.21 34.72
N ALA A 13 19.83 36.07 34.52
CA ALA A 13 19.28 35.64 33.26
C ALA A 13 18.21 36.64 32.81
N ALA A 14 18.54 37.49 31.84
CA ALA A 14 17.54 38.19 31.06
C ALA A 14 17.00 37.21 30.01
N VAL A 15 15.82 36.73 30.34
CA VAL A 15 14.95 35.86 29.55
C VAL A 15 14.34 36.66 28.41
N GLN A 16 14.35 36.06 27.20
CA GLN A 16 13.47 36.28 26.04
C GLN A 16 13.81 37.42 25.03
N PRO A 17 13.49 37.25 23.72
CA PRO A 17 12.41 36.41 23.18
C PRO A 17 12.85 35.31 22.19
N ALA A 18 12.16 34.17 22.34
CA ALA A 18 11.94 33.22 21.26
C ALA A 18 11.00 33.86 20.23
N CYS A 19 11.48 34.19 19.03
CA CYS A 19 10.70 34.28 17.80
C CYS A 19 11.58 34.79 16.66
N ALA A 20 12.40 33.94 16.06
CA ALA A 20 12.99 34.21 14.75
C ALA A 20 13.57 32.94 14.13
N ALA A 21 12.72 32.14 13.49
CA ALA A 21 13.02 31.41 12.25
C ALA A 21 11.86 30.46 11.96
N LEU A 22 10.85 30.96 11.25
CA LEU A 22 9.93 30.11 10.51
C LEU A 22 10.75 29.37 9.44
N ARG A 23 11.23 28.16 9.78
CA ARG A 23 11.63 27.18 8.77
C ARG A 23 10.34 26.66 8.15
N GLN A 24 10.28 26.82 6.84
CA GLN A 24 9.12 26.68 5.98
C GLN A 24 8.28 25.42 6.25
N PRO A 25 6.95 25.47 6.04
CA PRO A 25 6.09 24.31 6.13
C PRO A 25 6.51 23.29 5.08
N ALA A 26 6.75 22.04 5.49
CA ALA A 26 6.85 20.93 4.56
C ALA A 26 5.49 20.81 3.85
N VAL A 27 5.46 21.31 2.62
CA VAL A 27 4.40 21.12 1.64
C VAL A 27 4.25 19.62 1.36
N HIS A 28 3.47 18.94 2.20
CA HIS A 28 2.75 17.78 1.72
C HIS A 28 1.65 18.36 0.82
N GLY A 29 1.94 18.47 -0.48
CA GLY A 29 0.91 18.73 -1.48
C GLY A 29 -0.27 17.79 -1.27
N PRO A 30 -1.48 18.11 -1.75
CA PRO A 30 -2.67 17.30 -1.47
C PRO A 30 -2.38 15.85 -1.83
N VAL A 31 -2.23 14.99 -0.82
CA VAL A 31 -2.16 13.55 -1.00
C VAL A 31 -3.53 13.21 -1.55
N ARG A 32 -3.64 13.03 -2.87
CA ARG A 32 -4.87 12.54 -3.48
C ARG A 32 -5.14 11.20 -2.81
N ALA A 33 -6.08 11.18 -1.87
CA ALA A 33 -6.53 9.97 -1.23
C ALA A 33 -7.02 9.07 -2.36
N ALA A 34 -6.24 8.03 -2.65
CA ALA A 34 -6.59 7.04 -3.65
C ALA A 34 -7.98 6.51 -3.27
N SER A 35 -8.95 6.64 -4.18
CA SER A 35 -10.30 6.12 -3.98
C SER A 35 -10.22 4.61 -3.67
N TYR A 36 -10.97 4.15 -2.68
CA TYR A 36 -10.99 2.74 -2.27
C TYR A 36 -11.43 1.80 -3.42
N TYR A 37 -12.26 2.31 -4.33
CA TYR A 37 -12.73 1.59 -5.51
C TYR A 37 -12.17 2.22 -6.79
N GLU A 38 -12.00 1.38 -7.81
CA GLU A 38 -11.70 1.77 -9.20
C GLU A 38 -12.85 1.30 -10.09
N VAL A 39 -13.26 2.12 -11.07
CA VAL A 39 -14.30 1.72 -12.02
C VAL A 39 -13.63 1.06 -13.21
N VAL A 40 -13.89 -0.24 -13.37
CA VAL A 40 -13.41 -1.04 -14.51
C VAL A 40 -14.62 -1.65 -15.20
N ASP A 41 -14.73 -1.46 -16.52
CA ASP A 41 -15.87 -1.91 -17.33
C ASP A 41 -17.23 -1.43 -16.82
N GLY A 42 -17.28 -0.21 -16.23
CA GLY A 42 -18.50 0.35 -15.65
C GLY A 42 -18.90 -0.22 -14.28
N HIS A 43 -18.13 -1.16 -13.73
CA HIS A 43 -18.35 -1.73 -12.40
C HIS A 43 -17.32 -1.22 -11.39
N LYS A 44 -17.76 -0.97 -10.15
CA LYS A 44 -16.84 -0.66 -9.04
C LYS A 44 -16.09 -1.94 -8.65
N ARG A 45 -14.77 -1.90 -8.70
CA ARG A 45 -13.85 -2.99 -8.37
C ARG A 45 -12.96 -2.60 -7.20
N ASP A 46 -12.48 -3.62 -6.48
CA ASP A 46 -11.59 -3.38 -5.35
C ASP A 46 -10.23 -2.93 -5.87
N ARG A 47 -9.87 -1.68 -5.53
CA ARG A 47 -8.61 -1.10 -6.00
C ARG A 47 -7.41 -1.81 -5.40
N LYS A 48 -7.50 -2.31 -4.17
CA LYS A 48 -6.36 -2.96 -3.50
C LYS A 48 -5.96 -4.23 -4.24
N ALA A 49 -6.93 -5.03 -4.69
CA ALA A 49 -6.66 -6.24 -5.45
C ALA A 49 -6.05 -5.94 -6.83
N LEU A 50 -6.53 -4.88 -7.51
CA LEU A 50 -5.96 -4.44 -8.78
C LEU A 50 -4.54 -3.91 -8.61
N ASP A 51 -4.31 -3.08 -7.59
CA ASP A 51 -2.98 -2.54 -7.29
C ASP A 51 -2.01 -3.66 -6.90
N ALA A 52 -2.45 -4.68 -6.15
CA ALA A 52 -1.63 -5.86 -5.86
C ALA A 52 -1.21 -6.61 -7.14
N ALA A 53 -2.12 -6.75 -8.12
CA ALA A 53 -1.78 -7.33 -9.42
C ALA A 53 -0.81 -6.45 -10.23
N ARG A 54 -0.98 -5.13 -10.20
CA ARG A 54 -0.06 -4.16 -10.83
C ARG A 54 1.34 -4.23 -10.21
N GLU A 55 1.43 -4.24 -8.89
CA GLU A 55 2.71 -4.34 -8.17
C GLU A 55 3.39 -5.71 -8.38
N ALA A 56 2.61 -6.80 -8.52
CA ALA A 56 3.17 -8.12 -8.82
C ALA A 56 3.94 -8.19 -10.15
N VAL A 57 3.55 -7.38 -11.14
CA VAL A 57 4.21 -7.30 -12.45
C VAL A 57 5.20 -6.14 -12.55
N LYS A 58 5.11 -5.14 -11.67
CA LYS A 58 5.96 -3.95 -11.67
C LYS A 58 7.41 -4.34 -11.40
N GLY A 59 8.32 -3.88 -12.26
CA GLY A 59 9.75 -4.16 -12.13
C GLY A 59 10.18 -5.58 -12.56
N LYS A 60 9.25 -6.45 -12.99
CA LYS A 60 9.58 -7.72 -13.63
C LYS A 60 9.55 -7.53 -15.14
N GLY A 61 10.68 -7.76 -15.81
CA GLY A 61 10.87 -7.48 -17.24
C GLY A 61 9.79 -8.09 -18.15
N ASP A 62 9.30 -9.28 -17.83
CA ASP A 62 8.27 -9.97 -18.63
C ASP A 62 6.82 -9.64 -18.22
N GLY A 63 6.63 -8.96 -17.09
CA GLY A 63 5.31 -8.62 -16.55
C GLY A 63 4.42 -9.84 -16.25
N VAL A 64 5.02 -10.96 -15.83
CA VAL A 64 4.31 -12.22 -15.57
C VAL A 64 4.12 -12.45 -14.08
N ILE A 65 2.88 -12.72 -13.67
CA ILE A 65 2.51 -13.06 -12.30
C ILE A 65 2.97 -14.49 -11.98
N SER A 66 3.78 -14.62 -10.94
CA SER A 66 4.27 -15.90 -10.44
C SER A 66 3.27 -16.57 -9.49
N LYS A 67 3.52 -17.83 -9.16
CA LYS A 67 2.71 -18.58 -8.18
C LYS A 67 2.74 -17.94 -6.79
N ALA A 68 3.85 -17.31 -6.39
CA ALA A 68 3.95 -16.64 -5.10
C ALA A 68 3.09 -15.37 -5.08
N ASP A 69 3.20 -14.54 -6.11
CA ASP A 69 2.41 -13.31 -6.23
C ASP A 69 0.90 -13.62 -6.33
N THR A 70 0.56 -14.69 -7.04
CA THR A 70 -0.82 -15.18 -7.14
C THR A 70 -1.45 -15.43 -5.77
N LYS A 71 -0.71 -16.07 -4.85
CA LYS A 71 -1.20 -16.29 -3.48
C LYS A 71 -1.42 -14.99 -2.72
N ALA A 72 -0.52 -14.01 -2.90
CA ALA A 72 -0.67 -12.70 -2.29
C ALA A 72 -1.92 -11.97 -2.82
N ILE A 73 -2.19 -12.03 -4.13
CA ILE A 73 -3.38 -11.44 -4.74
C ILE A 73 -4.65 -12.16 -4.25
N LEU A 74 -4.66 -13.50 -4.25
CA LEU A 74 -5.81 -14.27 -3.77
C LEU A 74 -6.14 -14.00 -2.31
N ALA A 75 -5.14 -13.81 -1.44
CA ALA A 75 -5.36 -13.44 -0.05
C ALA A 75 -6.04 -12.07 0.12
N THR A 76 -6.02 -11.21 -0.91
CA THR A 76 -6.77 -9.94 -0.91
C THR A 76 -8.20 -10.08 -1.47
N LEU A 77 -8.49 -11.16 -2.18
CA LEU A 77 -9.77 -11.39 -2.86
C LEU A 77 -10.68 -12.40 -2.14
N VAL A 78 -10.07 -13.37 -1.46
CA VAL A 78 -10.77 -14.46 -0.77
C VAL A 78 -10.56 -14.26 0.72
N ASP A 79 -11.51 -13.60 1.38
CA ASP A 79 -11.62 -13.66 2.83
C ASP A 79 -12.35 -14.95 3.21
N GLY A 80 -12.02 -15.58 4.33
CA GLY A 80 -12.28 -16.99 4.65
C GLY A 80 -13.75 -17.47 4.60
N GLN A 81 -14.72 -16.59 4.34
CA GLN A 81 -16.15 -16.91 4.17
C GLN A 81 -16.62 -16.99 2.71
N GLY A 82 -15.74 -16.72 1.73
CA GLY A 82 -16.07 -16.79 0.30
C GLY A 82 -15.79 -15.48 -0.43
N VAL A 83 -16.26 -15.40 -1.68
CA VAL A 83 -16.01 -14.24 -2.55
C VAL A 83 -17.34 -13.61 -2.93
N THR A 84 -17.43 -12.29 -2.85
CA THR A 84 -18.59 -11.53 -3.33
C THR A 84 -18.58 -11.41 -4.85
N ALA A 85 -19.73 -11.12 -5.47
CA ALA A 85 -19.79 -10.89 -6.92
C ALA A 85 -18.85 -9.78 -7.42
N ALA A 86 -18.60 -8.76 -6.59
CA ALA A 86 -17.68 -7.66 -6.91
C ALA A 86 -16.21 -8.11 -6.89
N GLU A 87 -15.80 -8.88 -5.89
CA GLU A 87 -14.46 -9.46 -5.79
C GLU A 87 -14.22 -10.49 -6.91
N PHE A 88 -15.22 -11.32 -7.22
CA PHE A 88 -15.16 -12.28 -8.31
C PHE A 88 -15.02 -11.58 -9.67
N GLY A 89 -15.77 -10.49 -9.88
CA GLY A 89 -15.59 -9.61 -11.02
C GLY A 89 -14.15 -9.08 -11.09
N THR A 90 -13.62 -8.59 -9.97
CA THR A 90 -12.24 -8.07 -9.88
C THR A 90 -11.22 -9.14 -10.27
N ALA A 91 -11.42 -10.39 -9.83
CA ALA A 91 -10.58 -11.52 -10.20
C ALA A 91 -10.59 -11.81 -11.71
N PHE A 92 -11.73 -11.66 -12.39
CA PHE A 92 -11.81 -11.78 -13.85
C PHE A 92 -11.02 -10.71 -14.60
N VAL A 93 -11.09 -9.46 -14.12
CA VAL A 93 -10.29 -8.36 -14.71
C VAL A 93 -8.80 -8.69 -14.58
N ILE A 94 -8.38 -9.20 -13.42
CA ILE A 94 -7.00 -9.60 -13.20
C ILE A 94 -6.60 -10.75 -14.15
N LEU A 95 -7.45 -11.76 -14.33
CA LEU A 95 -7.20 -12.87 -15.27
C LEU A 95 -7.14 -12.44 -16.74
N ARG A 96 -7.90 -11.40 -17.12
CA ARG A 96 -7.97 -10.87 -18.47
C ARG A 96 -6.75 -10.00 -18.80
N ASP A 97 -6.41 -9.08 -17.90
CA ASP A 97 -5.48 -7.99 -18.19
C ASP A 97 -4.02 -8.35 -17.86
N PHE A 98 -3.78 -9.35 -17.01
CA PHE A 98 -2.43 -9.75 -16.59
C PHE A 98 -2.01 -11.09 -17.16
N LYS A 99 -0.70 -11.22 -17.40
CA LYS A 99 -0.08 -12.47 -17.81
C LYS A 99 0.30 -13.29 -16.59
N PHE A 100 0.05 -14.59 -16.66
CA PHE A 100 0.37 -15.54 -15.59
C PHE A 100 1.30 -16.62 -16.12
N THR A 101 2.13 -17.16 -15.23
CA THR A 101 2.75 -18.47 -15.50
C THR A 101 1.66 -19.55 -15.52
N ALA A 102 1.82 -20.61 -16.31
CA ALA A 102 0.89 -21.74 -16.35
C ALA A 102 0.51 -22.28 -14.95
N PRO A 103 1.46 -22.54 -14.02
CA PRO A 103 1.10 -22.98 -12.67
C PRO A 103 0.37 -21.91 -11.86
N ALA A 104 0.70 -20.63 -12.04
CA ALA A 104 0.02 -19.53 -11.35
C ALA A 104 -1.44 -19.40 -11.80
N LYS A 105 -1.68 -19.42 -13.12
CA LYS A 105 -3.03 -19.34 -13.69
C LYS A 105 -3.92 -20.50 -13.22
N LYS A 106 -3.37 -21.72 -13.22
CA LYS A 106 -4.10 -22.90 -12.74
C LYS A 106 -4.54 -22.74 -11.29
N LEU A 107 -3.64 -22.26 -10.42
CA LEU A 107 -3.96 -22.04 -9.02
C LEU A 107 -4.99 -20.92 -8.83
N PHE A 108 -4.84 -19.81 -9.55
CA PHE A 108 -5.80 -18.72 -9.48
C PHE A 108 -7.22 -19.19 -9.81
N ILE A 109 -7.37 -19.96 -10.89
CA ILE A 109 -8.67 -20.51 -11.31
C ILE A 109 -9.19 -21.53 -10.29
N GLN A 110 -8.34 -22.41 -9.75
CA GLN A 110 -8.74 -23.40 -8.76
C GLN A 110 -9.29 -22.75 -7.48
N GLU A 111 -8.59 -21.74 -6.97
CA GLU A 111 -8.99 -21.06 -5.74
C GLU A 111 -10.30 -20.28 -5.94
N LEU A 112 -10.47 -19.60 -7.09
CA LEU A 112 -11.74 -18.96 -7.43
C LEU A 112 -12.89 -19.95 -7.59
N ALA A 113 -12.63 -21.14 -8.15
CA ALA A 113 -13.63 -22.18 -8.29
C ALA A 113 -14.02 -22.82 -6.95
N LEU A 114 -13.13 -22.82 -5.94
CA LEU A 114 -13.48 -23.28 -4.60
C LEU A 114 -14.26 -22.23 -3.83
N ALA A 115 -13.91 -20.95 -4.02
CA ALA A 115 -14.43 -19.88 -3.19
C ALA A 115 -15.84 -19.39 -3.59
N GLN A 116 -16.38 -19.84 -4.74
CA GLN A 116 -17.74 -19.68 -5.29
C GLN A 116 -18.47 -18.37 -4.95
N PRO A 117 -18.87 -17.55 -5.94
CA PRO A 117 -19.57 -16.30 -5.66
C PRO A 117 -20.86 -16.58 -4.89
N GLN A 118 -20.94 -16.09 -3.67
CA GLN A 118 -22.17 -16.18 -2.87
C GLN A 118 -23.20 -15.21 -3.47
N ALA A 119 -24.43 -15.71 -3.64
CA ALA A 119 -25.54 -14.96 -4.23
C ALA A 119 -26.02 -13.82 -3.34
#